data_AF-A0A928SAF3-F1
#
_entry.id   AF-A0A928SAF3-F1
#
_cell.length_a   1.000
_cell.length_b   1.000
_cell.length_c   1.000
_cell.angle_alpha   90.00
_cell.angle_beta   90.00
_cell.angle_gamma   90.00
#
_symmetry.space_group_name_H-M   'P 1'
#
loop_
_entity.id
_entity.type
_entity.pdbx_description
1 polymer ?
#
loop_
_entity_poly.entity_id
_entity_poly.type
_entity_poly.pdbx_seq_one_letter_code
_entity_poly.pdbx_strand_id
1 'polypeptide(L)'
;MTDYLTTSEATRLAELETVIERGLQTFIEVGSALMEIRNSRLYRQTHTSFEEYCQERWDLRKSRTYQLMDAAEVVENLKSSTIVDLSSGPIPLPINEAQARPLARLDVDMQRQVWQKAVETAPQGRITARHVETIVREFESAEAEPDSFACPRCGHRAVQLNEGVICLNEACQASWASRAEFEAEAGMGYRDETELLRTHLKTELIKLINQLPPEQLKEFAAWLAEAKERLAAEVHS
;
A
#
# COMPACT_ATOMS: atom_id res chain seq x y z
N MET A 1 38.48 11.95 -29.64
CA MET A 1 38.22 11.17 -30.86
C MET A 1 37.03 10.30 -30.57
N THR A 2 35.93 10.47 -31.31
CA THR A 2 34.79 9.55 -31.26
C THR A 2 35.22 8.26 -31.93
N ASP A 3 35.30 7.20 -31.16
CA ASP A 3 35.65 5.86 -31.63
C ASP A 3 34.43 5.28 -32.35
N TYR A 4 34.56 5.00 -33.65
CA TYR A 4 33.46 4.52 -34.48
C TYR A 4 33.52 3.00 -34.58
N LEU A 5 32.39 2.34 -34.31
CA LEU A 5 32.27 0.88 -34.39
C LEU A 5 32.56 0.39 -35.82
N THR A 6 33.41 -0.63 -35.93
CA THR A 6 33.61 -1.36 -37.19
C THR A 6 32.32 -2.07 -37.60
N THR A 7 32.19 -2.43 -38.88
CA THR A 7 30.99 -3.12 -39.38
C THR A 7 30.68 -4.41 -38.62
N SER A 8 31.71 -5.19 -38.24
CA SER A 8 31.55 -6.39 -37.43
C SER A 8 31.08 -6.10 -36.00
N GLU A 9 31.55 -5.01 -35.39
CA GLU A 9 31.13 -4.61 -34.06
C GLU A 9 29.69 -4.08 -34.07
N ALA A 10 29.29 -3.35 -35.11
CA ALA A 10 27.91 -2.90 -35.29
C ALA A 10 26.94 -4.06 -35.51
N THR A 11 27.30 -5.07 -36.32
CA THR A 11 26.49 -6.29 -36.48
C THR A 11 26.38 -7.06 -35.16
N ARG A 12 27.49 -7.19 -34.42
CA ARG A 12 27.49 -7.87 -33.13
C ARG A 12 26.67 -7.13 -32.07
N LEU A 13 26.70 -5.80 -32.08
CA LEU A 13 25.87 -4.96 -31.22
C LEU A 13 24.38 -5.20 -31.52
N ALA A 14 23.97 -5.19 -32.78
CA ALA A 14 22.58 -5.42 -33.18
C ALA A 14 22.06 -6.84 -32.79
N GLU A 15 22.90 -7.87 -32.92
CA GLU A 15 22.57 -9.23 -32.46
C GLU A 15 22.33 -9.27 -30.94
N LEU A 16 23.22 -8.62 -30.17
CA LEU A 16 23.12 -8.55 -28.72
C LEU A 16 21.91 -7.72 -28.29
N GLU A 17 21.62 -6.62 -28.98
CA GLU A 17 20.42 -5.80 -28.77
C GLU A 17 19.14 -6.60 -29.05
N THR A 18 19.11 -7.44 -30.10
CA THR A 18 17.97 -8.34 -30.37
C THR A 18 17.77 -9.38 -29.27
N VAL A 19 18.85 -9.94 -28.72
CA VAL A 19 18.79 -10.87 -27.58
C VAL A 19 18.30 -10.15 -26.32
N ILE A 20 18.78 -8.92 -26.11
CA ILE A 20 18.34 -8.06 -25.02
C ILE A 20 16.84 -7.80 -25.18
N GLU A 21 16.38 -7.24 -26.30
CA GLU A 21 14.97 -6.94 -26.60
C GLU A 21 14.05 -8.14 -26.38
N ARG A 22 14.44 -9.32 -26.88
CA ARG A 22 13.68 -10.56 -26.67
C ARG A 22 13.61 -10.94 -25.19
N GLY A 23 14.72 -10.78 -24.46
CA GLY A 23 14.79 -10.95 -23.00
C GLY A 23 13.94 -9.94 -22.22
N LEU A 24 13.85 -8.68 -22.69
CA LEU A 24 13.00 -7.64 -22.11
C LEU A 24 11.53 -8.03 -22.21
N GLN A 25 11.14 -8.59 -23.35
CA GLN A 25 9.75 -8.95 -23.64
C GLN A 25 9.32 -10.26 -22.96
N THR A 26 10.28 -11.12 -22.58
CA THR A 26 10.00 -12.48 -22.09
C THR A 26 9.14 -12.50 -20.82
N PHE A 27 9.38 -11.61 -19.86
CA PHE A 27 8.58 -11.61 -18.62
C PHE A 27 7.17 -11.07 -18.83
N ILE A 28 7.00 -10.11 -19.75
CA ILE A 28 5.71 -9.53 -20.09
C ILE A 28 4.85 -10.60 -20.77
N GLU A 29 5.38 -11.25 -21.80
CA GLU A 29 4.68 -12.33 -22.51
C GLU A 29 4.32 -13.49 -21.59
N VAL A 30 5.27 -13.94 -20.76
CA VAL A 30 5.03 -15.01 -19.79
C VAL A 30 3.98 -14.60 -18.76
N GLY A 31 4.08 -13.40 -18.19
CA GLY A 31 3.11 -12.89 -17.22
C GLY A 31 1.70 -12.76 -17.80
N SER A 32 1.57 -12.20 -19.00
CA SER A 32 0.30 -12.09 -19.72
C SER A 32 -0.30 -13.47 -20.06
N ALA A 33 0.51 -14.41 -20.52
CA ALA A 33 0.06 -15.78 -20.82
C ALA A 33 -0.41 -16.52 -19.55
N LEU A 34 0.33 -16.39 -18.44
CA LEU A 34 -0.06 -16.96 -17.14
C LEU A 34 -1.39 -16.36 -16.66
N MET A 35 -1.57 -15.05 -16.84
CA MET A 35 -2.80 -14.34 -16.51
C MET A 35 -3.98 -14.80 -17.37
N GLU A 36 -3.80 -14.97 -18.67
CA GLU A 36 -4.83 -15.52 -19.57
C GLU A 36 -5.22 -16.95 -19.18
N ILE A 37 -4.24 -17.83 -18.95
CA ILE A 37 -4.48 -19.21 -18.50
C ILE A 37 -5.29 -19.23 -17.20
N ARG A 38 -4.97 -18.35 -16.24
CA ARG A 38 -5.68 -18.24 -14.96
C ARG A 38 -7.10 -17.72 -15.16
N ASN A 39 -7.27 -16.59 -15.86
CA ASN A 39 -8.55 -15.89 -16.02
C ASN A 39 -9.55 -16.73 -16.83
N SER A 40 -9.09 -17.38 -17.89
CA SER A 40 -9.90 -18.30 -18.70
C SER A 40 -9.98 -19.72 -18.11
N ARG A 41 -9.35 -19.96 -16.96
CA ARG A 41 -9.30 -21.24 -16.24
C ARG A 41 -8.85 -22.42 -17.11
N LEU A 42 -7.90 -22.19 -18.01
CA LEU A 42 -7.42 -23.21 -18.97
C LEU A 42 -6.68 -24.37 -18.29
N TYR A 43 -6.11 -24.12 -17.11
CA TYR A 43 -5.44 -25.14 -16.29
C TYR A 43 -6.35 -26.32 -15.88
N ARG A 44 -7.67 -26.11 -15.85
CA ARG A 44 -8.68 -27.12 -15.41
C ARG A 44 -8.72 -28.38 -16.27
N GLN A 45 -8.10 -28.37 -17.45
CA GLN A 45 -7.98 -29.56 -18.28
C GLN A 45 -7.16 -30.66 -17.60
N THR A 46 -6.20 -30.28 -16.76
CA THR A 46 -5.21 -31.22 -16.20
C THR A 46 -4.99 -31.08 -14.70
N HIS A 47 -5.25 -29.92 -14.09
CA HIS A 47 -4.97 -29.68 -12.66
C HIS A 47 -6.19 -29.07 -11.97
N THR A 48 -6.24 -29.24 -10.64
CA THR A 48 -7.35 -28.77 -9.82
C THR A 48 -7.24 -27.29 -9.46
N SER A 49 -6.01 -26.78 -9.40
CA SER A 49 -5.69 -25.38 -9.13
C SER A 49 -4.69 -24.80 -10.14
N PHE A 50 -4.70 -23.47 -10.27
CA PHE A 50 -3.76 -22.76 -11.13
C PHE A 50 -2.33 -22.88 -10.60
N GLU A 51 -2.16 -22.85 -9.29
CA GLU A 51 -0.87 -22.99 -8.62
C GLU A 51 -0.23 -24.37 -8.85
N GLU A 52 -1.02 -25.44 -8.74
CA GLU A 52 -0.58 -26.82 -9.04
C GLU A 52 -0.13 -26.93 -10.50
N TYR A 53 -0.91 -26.38 -11.44
CA TYR A 53 -0.52 -26.31 -12.85
C TYR A 53 0.82 -25.58 -13.05
N CYS A 54 1.01 -24.42 -12.41
CA CYS A 54 2.24 -23.65 -12.55
C CYS A 54 3.46 -24.38 -12.00
N GLN A 55 3.31 -25.04 -10.86
CA GLN A 55 4.38 -25.77 -10.22
C GLN A 55 4.75 -27.04 -11.02
N GLU A 56 3.78 -27.82 -11.47
CA GLU A 56 4.06 -29.09 -12.15
C GLU A 56 4.50 -28.93 -13.61
N ARG A 57 3.98 -27.92 -14.33
CA ARG A 57 4.32 -27.70 -15.75
C ARG A 57 5.51 -26.81 -15.97
N TRP A 58 5.73 -25.83 -15.10
CA TRP A 58 6.71 -24.77 -15.33
C TRP A 58 7.76 -24.65 -14.21
N ASP A 59 7.68 -25.49 -13.17
CA ASP A 59 8.48 -25.37 -11.94
C ASP A 59 8.40 -23.97 -11.30
N LEU A 60 7.24 -23.32 -11.46
CA LEU A 60 7.00 -21.99 -10.93
C LEU A 60 6.24 -22.06 -9.62
N ARG A 61 6.92 -21.65 -8.55
CA ARG A 61 6.28 -21.45 -7.24
C ARG A 61 5.24 -20.35 -7.33
N LYS A 62 4.16 -20.50 -6.56
CA LYS A 62 3.06 -19.52 -6.42
C LYS A 62 3.54 -18.06 -6.43
N SER A 63 4.45 -17.69 -5.51
CA SER A 63 4.95 -16.32 -5.39
C SER A 63 5.62 -15.80 -6.67
N ARG A 64 6.40 -16.65 -7.35
CA ARG A 64 7.08 -16.25 -8.58
C ARG A 64 6.09 -16.07 -9.73
N THR A 65 5.09 -16.94 -9.82
CA THR A 65 4.01 -16.84 -10.81
C THR A 65 3.28 -15.50 -10.70
N TYR A 66 2.82 -15.14 -9.50
CA TYR A 66 2.10 -13.89 -9.28
C TYR A 66 3.00 -12.66 -9.54
N GLN A 67 4.27 -12.68 -9.12
CA GLN A 67 5.21 -11.60 -9.45
C GLN A 67 5.35 -11.35 -10.95
N LEU A 68 5.40 -12.40 -11.76
CA LEU A 68 5.46 -12.27 -13.22
C LEU A 68 4.17 -11.67 -13.80
N MET A 69 3.01 -12.10 -13.28
CA MET A 69 1.70 -11.57 -13.69
C MET A 69 1.56 -10.09 -13.33
N ASP A 70 1.83 -9.74 -12.07
CA ASP A 70 1.69 -8.38 -11.55
C ASP A 70 2.64 -7.41 -12.29
N ALA A 71 3.88 -7.84 -12.56
CA ALA A 71 4.82 -7.02 -13.32
C ALA A 71 4.42 -6.83 -14.78
N ALA A 72 3.82 -7.84 -15.42
CA ALA A 72 3.30 -7.70 -16.78
C ALA A 72 2.11 -6.73 -16.82
N GLU A 73 1.22 -6.78 -15.83
CA GLU A 73 0.09 -5.87 -15.67
C GLU A 73 0.56 -4.41 -15.49
N VAL A 74 1.56 -4.16 -14.63
CA VAL A 74 2.18 -2.82 -14.47
C VAL A 74 2.67 -2.28 -15.81
N VAL A 75 3.37 -3.10 -16.61
CA VAL A 75 3.88 -2.64 -17.90
C VAL A 75 2.75 -2.29 -18.86
N GLU A 76 1.66 -3.06 -18.86
CA GLU A 76 0.49 -2.79 -19.69
C GLU A 76 -0.23 -1.49 -19.27
N ASN A 77 -0.31 -1.22 -17.97
CA ASN A 77 -0.83 0.03 -17.42
C ASN A 77 0.00 1.25 -17.88
N LEU A 78 1.34 1.11 -17.86
CA LEU A 78 2.26 2.14 -18.34
C LEU A 78 2.14 2.39 -19.86
N LYS A 79 1.98 1.33 -20.66
CA LYS A 79 1.76 1.43 -22.12
C LYS A 79 0.47 2.16 -22.45
N SER A 80 -0.64 1.76 -21.83
CA SER A 80 -1.97 2.30 -22.09
C SER A 80 -2.04 3.82 -21.86
N SER A 81 -1.23 4.33 -20.93
CA SER A 81 -1.17 5.75 -20.59
C SER A 81 -0.32 6.60 -21.56
N THR A 82 0.60 6.00 -22.31
CA THR A 82 1.50 6.72 -23.24
C THR A 82 0.74 7.27 -24.46
N ILE A 83 -0.48 6.78 -24.71
CA ILE A 83 -1.34 7.21 -25.83
C ILE A 83 -2.05 8.54 -25.53
N VAL A 84 -2.22 8.91 -24.25
CA VAL A 84 -3.12 10.01 -23.85
C VAL A 84 -2.39 11.30 -23.44
N ASP A 85 -1.09 11.23 -23.11
CA ASP A 85 -0.35 12.40 -22.63
C ASP A 85 0.85 12.73 -23.54
N LEU A 86 0.58 13.54 -24.57
CA LEU A 86 1.57 13.98 -25.57
C LEU A 86 2.55 15.02 -25.01
N SER A 87 2.43 15.43 -23.74
CA SER A 87 3.20 16.51 -23.13
C SER A 87 4.66 16.15 -22.84
N SER A 88 4.94 14.86 -22.57
CA SER A 88 6.19 14.44 -21.91
C SER A 88 7.09 13.51 -22.74
N GLY A 89 6.72 13.23 -23.99
CA GLY A 89 7.45 12.28 -24.84
C GLY A 89 7.30 10.82 -24.38
N PRO A 90 7.83 9.84 -25.15
CA PRO A 90 7.72 8.43 -24.80
C PRO A 90 8.52 8.10 -23.53
N ILE A 91 7.83 7.67 -22.47
CA ILE A 91 8.44 7.19 -21.24
C ILE A 91 8.97 5.77 -21.49
N PRO A 92 10.25 5.47 -21.20
CA PRO A 92 10.80 4.13 -21.40
C PRO A 92 10.08 3.13 -20.50
N LEU A 93 9.77 1.94 -21.02
CA LEU A 93 9.13 0.88 -20.25
C LEU A 93 10.13 0.14 -19.35
N PRO A 94 9.67 -0.52 -18.26
CA PRO A 94 10.50 -1.41 -17.47
C PRO A 94 11.15 -2.50 -18.34
N ILE A 95 12.47 -2.59 -18.28
CA ILE A 95 13.28 -3.54 -19.05
C ILE A 95 13.36 -4.92 -18.37
N ASN A 96 13.01 -5.01 -17.09
CA ASN A 96 12.92 -6.29 -16.40
C ASN A 96 11.84 -6.28 -15.32
N GLU A 97 11.39 -7.47 -14.97
CA GLU A 97 10.36 -7.67 -13.95
C GLU A 97 10.73 -7.03 -12.61
N ALA A 98 12.01 -7.01 -12.23
CA ALA A 98 12.44 -6.42 -10.97
C ALA A 98 12.25 -4.89 -10.89
N GLN A 99 12.23 -4.18 -12.03
CA GLN A 99 11.90 -2.76 -12.09
C GLN A 99 10.39 -2.50 -11.96
N ALA A 100 9.56 -3.38 -12.54
CA ALA A 100 8.11 -3.24 -12.51
C ALA A 100 7.49 -3.69 -11.18
N ARG A 101 8.07 -4.73 -10.55
CA ARG A 101 7.54 -5.35 -9.32
C ARG A 101 7.24 -4.36 -8.19
N PRO A 102 8.09 -3.36 -7.85
CA PRO A 102 7.78 -2.40 -6.79
C PRO A 102 6.51 -1.59 -7.02
N LEU A 103 6.12 -1.38 -8.29
CA LEU A 103 4.95 -0.59 -8.66
C LEU A 103 3.65 -1.38 -8.53
N ALA A 104 3.69 -2.71 -8.52
CA ALA A 104 2.50 -3.56 -8.53
C ALA A 104 1.54 -3.35 -7.34
N ARG A 105 2.04 -2.78 -6.24
CA ARG A 105 1.25 -2.46 -5.04
C ARG A 105 0.57 -1.09 -5.07
N LEU A 106 0.89 -0.27 -6.08
CA LEU A 106 0.33 1.06 -6.25
C LEU A 106 -0.89 1.03 -7.17
N ASP A 107 -1.78 1.98 -7.00
CA ASP A 107 -2.88 2.22 -7.93
C ASP A 107 -2.35 2.64 -9.31
N VAL A 108 -3.13 2.36 -10.37
CA VAL A 108 -2.73 2.57 -11.77
C VAL A 108 -2.21 3.99 -12.04
N ASP A 109 -2.88 5.01 -11.51
CA ASP A 109 -2.47 6.40 -11.67
C ASP A 109 -1.14 6.72 -10.95
N MET A 110 -0.90 6.09 -9.80
CA MET A 110 0.33 6.24 -9.02
C MET A 110 1.50 5.48 -9.67
N GLN A 111 1.26 4.28 -10.22
CA GLN A 111 2.27 3.51 -10.95
C GLN A 111 2.94 4.37 -12.02
N ARG A 112 2.14 5.16 -12.74
CA ARG A 112 2.61 6.08 -13.76
C ARG A 112 3.46 7.22 -13.19
N GLN A 113 2.94 7.94 -12.20
CA GLN A 113 3.64 9.08 -11.59
C GLN A 113 4.98 8.65 -10.99
N VAL A 114 4.98 7.54 -10.26
CA VAL A 114 6.17 6.97 -9.63
C VAL A 114 7.17 6.50 -10.68
N TRP A 115 6.70 5.84 -11.74
CA TRP A 115 7.60 5.42 -12.82
C TRP A 115 8.21 6.60 -13.56
N GLN A 116 7.43 7.64 -13.88
CA GLN A 116 7.94 8.86 -14.49
C GLN A 116 9.02 9.51 -13.61
N LYS A 117 8.75 9.69 -12.31
CA LYS A 117 9.74 10.20 -11.36
C LYS A 117 10.99 9.30 -11.31
N ALA A 118 10.84 7.98 -11.42
CA ALA A 118 11.97 7.05 -11.46
C ALA A 118 12.84 7.18 -12.71
N VAL A 119 12.23 7.47 -13.87
CA VAL A 119 12.95 7.77 -15.11
C VAL A 119 13.72 9.08 -14.98
N GLU A 120 13.06 10.14 -14.48
CA GLU A 120 13.65 11.49 -14.36
C GLU A 120 14.81 11.55 -13.35
N THR A 121 14.71 10.79 -12.26
CA THR A 121 15.71 10.79 -11.17
C THR A 121 16.73 9.66 -11.26
N ALA A 122 16.75 8.91 -12.37
CA ALA A 122 17.57 7.72 -12.53
C ALA A 122 19.07 8.04 -12.32
N PRO A 123 19.74 7.42 -11.32
CA PRO A 123 21.15 7.68 -11.07
C PRO A 123 21.98 7.21 -12.27
N GLN A 124 22.78 8.12 -12.84
CA GLN A 124 23.59 7.85 -14.05
C GLN A 124 22.77 7.37 -15.25
N GLY A 125 21.48 7.75 -15.33
CA GLY A 125 20.56 7.31 -16.38
C GLY A 125 20.17 5.83 -16.29
N ARG A 126 20.48 5.15 -15.18
CA ARG A 126 20.17 3.72 -14.97
C ARG A 126 19.02 3.56 -13.98
N ILE A 127 17.89 3.12 -14.48
CA ILE A 127 16.73 2.77 -13.65
C ILE A 127 17.01 1.39 -13.04
N THR A 128 17.22 1.32 -11.73
CA THR A 128 17.45 0.04 -11.02
C THR A 128 16.23 -0.31 -10.17
N ALA A 129 15.99 -1.61 -9.92
CA ALA A 129 14.91 -2.05 -9.04
C ALA A 129 14.95 -1.37 -7.66
N ARG A 130 16.15 -1.19 -7.10
CA ARG A 130 16.36 -0.50 -5.82
C ARG A 130 15.96 0.97 -5.89
N HIS A 131 16.29 1.64 -6.99
CA HIS A 131 15.92 3.04 -7.20
C HIS A 131 14.40 3.21 -7.28
N VAL A 132 13.73 2.35 -8.06
CA VAL A 132 12.26 2.36 -8.16
C VAL A 132 11.64 2.11 -6.79
N GLU A 133 12.12 1.11 -6.04
CA GLU A 133 11.66 0.81 -4.68
C GLU A 133 11.83 2.00 -3.72
N THR A 134 12.93 2.74 -3.82
CA THR A 134 13.12 3.96 -3.02
C THR A 134 12.05 5.00 -3.32
N ILE A 135 11.73 5.23 -4.59
CA ILE A 135 10.74 6.24 -4.99
C ILE A 135 9.33 5.81 -4.62
N VAL A 136 9.01 4.52 -4.77
CA VAL A 136 7.73 3.96 -4.31
C VAL A 136 7.55 4.24 -2.82
N ARG A 137 8.57 3.98 -2.00
CA ARG A 137 8.51 4.25 -0.54
C ARG A 137 8.37 5.74 -0.23
N GLU A 138 9.10 6.60 -0.95
CA GLU A 138 8.94 8.05 -0.81
C GLU A 138 7.50 8.48 -1.12
N PHE A 139 6.91 7.93 -2.18
CA PHE A 139 5.55 8.24 -2.60
C PHE A 139 4.52 7.74 -1.58
N GLU A 140 4.63 6.50 -1.12
CA GLU A 140 3.80 5.94 -0.05
C GLU A 140 3.93 6.75 1.26
N SER A 141 5.12 7.23 1.59
CA SER A 141 5.33 8.07 2.78
C SER A 141 4.78 9.48 2.64
N ALA A 142 4.72 10.00 1.41
CA ALA A 142 4.15 11.32 1.12
C ALA A 142 2.61 11.28 1.04
N GLU A 143 2.04 10.15 0.62
CA GLU A 143 0.59 9.93 0.56
C GLU A 143 -0.02 9.29 1.80
N ALA A 144 0.80 8.77 2.73
CA ALA A 144 0.30 8.34 4.02
C ALA A 144 -0.54 9.46 4.63
N GLU A 145 -1.82 9.19 4.91
CA GLU A 145 -2.71 10.18 5.54
C GLU A 145 -1.98 10.80 6.73
N PRO A 146 -2.01 12.14 6.87
CA PRO A 146 -1.26 12.80 7.92
C PRO A 146 -1.65 12.18 9.26
N ASP A 147 -0.62 11.70 9.95
CA ASP A 147 -0.67 11.08 11.27
C ASP A 147 -1.73 11.78 12.12
N SER A 148 -2.83 11.07 12.42
CA SER A 148 -4.02 11.68 13.02
C SER A 148 -4.37 11.11 14.38
N PHE A 149 -4.71 12.00 15.31
CA PHE A 149 -4.87 11.72 16.74
C PHE A 149 -6.13 12.37 17.28
N ALA A 150 -6.52 12.02 18.51
CA ALA A 150 -7.52 12.79 19.24
C ALA A 150 -6.87 14.06 19.81
N CYS A 151 -7.42 15.21 19.46
CA CYS A 151 -7.09 16.51 20.04
C CYS A 151 -7.31 16.44 21.57
N PRO A 152 -6.30 16.71 22.42
CA PRO A 152 -6.44 16.61 23.88
C PRO A 152 -7.44 17.63 24.45
N ARG A 153 -7.75 18.70 23.70
CA ARG A 153 -8.67 19.77 24.13
C ARG A 153 -10.13 19.47 23.86
N CYS A 154 -10.45 18.76 22.78
CA CYS A 154 -11.85 18.56 22.36
C CYS A 154 -12.19 17.15 21.85
N GLY A 155 -11.22 16.23 21.79
CA GLY A 155 -11.40 14.85 21.33
C GLY A 155 -11.58 14.68 19.81
N HIS A 156 -11.65 15.77 19.03
CA HIS A 156 -11.76 15.70 17.58
C HIS A 156 -10.44 15.31 16.91
N ARG A 157 -10.52 14.92 15.65
CA ARG A 157 -9.35 14.57 14.84
C ARG A 157 -8.38 15.76 14.77
N ALA A 158 -7.17 15.54 15.23
CA ALA A 158 -6.01 16.40 15.01
C ALA A 158 -5.05 15.70 14.03
N VAL A 159 -4.33 16.45 13.22
CA VAL A 159 -3.42 15.92 12.19
C VAL A 159 -2.04 16.55 12.31
N GLN A 160 -1.00 15.74 12.10
CA GLN A 160 0.37 16.23 11.92
C GLN A 160 0.53 16.84 10.53
N LEU A 161 0.94 18.11 10.49
CA LEU A 161 1.37 18.83 9.29
C LEU A 161 2.87 19.16 9.37
N ASN A 162 3.44 19.66 8.29
CA ASN A 162 4.87 20.03 8.24
C ASN A 162 5.25 21.09 9.29
N GLU A 163 4.31 21.96 9.67
CA GLU A 163 4.54 23.11 10.56
C GLU A 163 4.02 22.91 11.99
N GLY A 164 3.48 21.73 12.32
CA GLY A 164 2.89 21.48 13.64
C GLY A 164 1.74 20.47 13.62
N VAL A 165 1.01 20.39 14.72
CA VAL A 165 -0.22 19.59 14.83
C VAL A 165 -1.41 20.54 14.89
N ILE A 166 -2.48 20.27 14.15
CA ILE A 166 -3.70 21.09 14.20
C ILE A 166 -4.94 20.24 14.48
N CYS A 167 -5.89 20.78 15.23
CA CYS A 167 -7.22 20.20 15.35
C CYS A 167 -8.06 20.57 14.11
N LEU A 168 -8.69 19.57 13.47
CA LEU A 168 -9.51 19.78 12.27
C LEU A 168 -10.90 20.34 12.55
N ASN A 169 -11.28 20.49 13.83
CA ASN A 169 -12.52 21.17 14.18
C ASN A 169 -12.29 22.69 14.24
N GLU A 170 -12.90 23.42 13.30
CA GLU A 170 -12.82 24.89 13.19
C GLU A 170 -13.25 25.61 14.48
N ALA A 171 -14.14 25.04 15.27
CA ALA A 171 -14.57 25.61 16.55
C ALA A 171 -13.52 25.46 17.66
N CYS A 172 -12.60 24.49 17.55
CA CYS A 172 -11.58 24.22 18.56
C CYS A 172 -10.37 25.16 18.43
N GLN A 173 -9.96 25.46 17.19
CA GLN A 173 -8.82 26.33 16.86
C GLN A 173 -7.49 25.95 17.54
N ALA A 174 -7.39 24.75 18.11
CA ALA A 174 -6.18 24.28 18.76
C ALA A 174 -5.13 23.94 17.71
N SER A 175 -3.92 24.44 17.92
CA SER A 175 -2.74 24.14 17.13
C SER A 175 -1.53 24.09 18.05
N TRP A 176 -0.58 23.26 17.69
CA TRP A 176 0.68 23.05 18.38
C TRP A 176 1.80 23.23 17.37
N ALA A 177 2.84 23.97 17.73
CA ALA A 177 3.94 24.29 16.82
C ALA A 177 4.83 23.06 16.53
N SER A 178 4.68 21.98 17.30
CA SER A 178 5.38 20.72 17.05
C SER A 178 4.63 19.50 17.59
N ARG A 179 5.02 18.31 17.10
CA ARG A 179 4.60 17.01 17.63
C ARG A 179 4.88 16.89 19.14
N ALA A 180 6.06 17.32 19.57
CA ALA A 180 6.47 17.23 20.97
C ALA A 180 5.63 18.12 21.90
N GLU A 181 5.21 19.29 21.41
CA GLU A 181 4.32 20.19 22.15
C GLU A 181 2.91 19.59 22.28
N PHE A 182 2.38 19.03 21.19
CA PHE A 182 1.14 18.27 21.20
C PHE A 182 1.21 17.10 22.18
N GLU A 183 2.29 16.30 22.14
CA GLU A 183 2.49 15.16 23.03
C GLU A 183 2.67 15.57 24.50
N ALA A 184 3.29 16.73 24.78
CA ALA A 184 3.40 17.27 26.13
C ALA A 184 2.05 17.73 26.68
N GLU A 185 1.21 18.37 25.86
CA GLU A 185 -0.14 18.78 26.26
C GLU A 185 -1.08 17.56 26.40
N ALA A 186 -0.98 16.59 25.49
CA ALA A 186 -1.63 15.29 25.61
C ALA A 186 -1.10 14.49 26.83
N GLY A 187 0.15 14.75 27.24
CA GLY A 187 0.90 14.13 28.33
C GLY A 187 0.46 14.48 29.76
N MET A 188 -0.57 15.31 29.95
CA MET A 188 -1.34 15.35 31.21
C MET A 188 -2.52 14.36 31.22
N GLY A 189 -2.63 13.49 30.21
CA GLY A 189 -3.77 12.60 30.08
C GLY A 189 -3.62 11.44 29.11
N TYR A 190 -2.39 10.99 28.77
CA TYR A 190 -2.23 9.71 28.07
C TYR A 190 -2.49 8.58 29.07
N ARG A 191 -3.77 8.33 29.32
CA ARG A 191 -4.22 7.18 30.09
C ARG A 191 -4.23 5.99 29.14
N ASP A 192 -3.36 5.03 29.43
CA ASP A 192 -3.51 3.59 29.20
C ASP A 192 -4.67 3.22 28.25
N GLU A 193 -4.39 2.51 27.14
CA GLU A 193 -5.40 2.02 26.19
C GLU A 193 -6.63 1.40 26.86
N THR A 194 -6.46 0.80 28.04
CA THR A 194 -7.55 0.25 28.85
C THR A 194 -8.54 1.30 29.37
N GLU A 195 -8.10 2.52 29.65
CA GLU A 195 -8.93 3.62 30.16
C GLU A 195 -9.67 4.36 29.04
N LEU A 196 -9.08 4.40 27.84
CA LEU A 196 -9.71 4.90 26.62
C LEU A 196 -10.85 3.96 26.19
N LEU A 197 -10.59 2.65 26.19
CA LEU A 197 -11.62 1.62 26.01
C LEU A 197 -12.70 1.69 27.10
N ARG A 198 -12.31 1.85 28.38
CA ARG A 198 -13.26 2.00 29.50
C ARG A 198 -14.16 3.22 29.33
N THR A 199 -13.60 4.35 28.90
CA THR A 199 -14.34 5.60 28.71
C THR A 199 -15.28 5.52 27.52
N HIS A 200 -14.81 4.95 26.40
CA HIS A 200 -15.65 4.72 25.22
C HIS A 200 -16.81 3.75 25.53
N LEU A 201 -16.51 2.59 26.14
CA LEU A 201 -17.53 1.64 26.57
C LEU A 201 -18.52 2.27 27.54
N LYS A 202 -18.06 3.07 28.51
CA LYS A 202 -18.94 3.76 29.46
C LYS A 202 -19.89 4.73 28.75
N THR A 203 -19.40 5.50 27.79
CA THR A 203 -20.22 6.44 27.02
C THR A 203 -21.25 5.71 26.16
N GLU A 204 -20.86 4.65 25.45
CA GLU A 204 -21.78 3.86 24.63
C GLU A 204 -22.82 3.12 25.50
N LEU A 205 -22.42 2.61 26.66
CA LEU A 205 -23.34 1.98 27.62
C LEU A 205 -24.39 2.98 28.14
N ILE A 206 -23.99 4.22 28.47
CA ILE A 206 -24.91 5.27 28.93
C ILE A 206 -25.91 5.63 27.82
N LYS A 207 -25.48 5.71 26.57
CA LYS A 207 -26.38 5.97 25.44
C LYS A 207 -27.43 4.87 25.30
N LEU A 208 -27.02 3.61 25.42
CA LEU A 208 -27.93 2.46 25.36
C LEU A 208 -28.91 2.45 26.54
N ILE A 209 -28.43 2.71 27.77
CA ILE A 209 -29.26 2.79 28.98
C ILE A 209 -30.34 3.86 28.85
N ASN A 210 -29.99 5.04 28.32
CA ASN A 210 -30.93 6.15 28.16
C ASN A 210 -32.01 5.89 27.10
N GLN A 211 -31.88 4.83 26.30
CA GLN A 211 -32.88 4.41 25.31
C GLN A 211 -33.79 3.29 25.84
N LEU A 212 -33.52 2.73 27.03
CA LEU A 212 -34.31 1.65 27.60
C LEU A 212 -35.53 2.17 28.38
N PRO A 213 -36.70 1.52 28.25
CA PRO A 213 -37.86 1.81 29.07
C PRO A 213 -37.62 1.48 30.56
N PRO A 214 -38.29 2.15 31.51
CA PRO A 214 -38.03 2.02 32.95
C PRO A 214 -38.13 0.59 33.51
N GLU A 215 -38.94 -0.25 32.89
CA GLU A 215 -39.14 -1.66 33.26
C GLU A 215 -37.88 -2.49 32.97
N GLN A 216 -37.23 -2.25 31.82
CA GLN A 216 -36.00 -2.94 31.41
C GLN A 216 -34.76 -2.43 32.13
N LEU A 217 -34.77 -1.19 32.63
CA LEU A 217 -33.67 -0.64 33.44
C LEU A 217 -33.46 -1.42 34.74
N LYS A 218 -34.54 -1.92 35.36
CA LYS A 218 -34.45 -2.72 36.58
C LYS A 218 -33.84 -4.09 36.32
N GLU A 219 -34.25 -4.75 35.24
CA GLU A 219 -33.69 -6.05 34.81
C GLU A 219 -32.22 -5.91 34.43
N PHE A 220 -31.86 -4.84 33.70
CA PHE A 220 -30.48 -4.55 33.33
C PHE A 220 -29.59 -4.26 34.55
N ALA A 221 -30.10 -3.52 35.54
CA ALA A 221 -29.37 -3.26 36.79
C ALA A 221 -29.12 -4.55 37.59
N ALA A 222 -30.10 -5.45 37.65
CA ALA A 222 -29.95 -6.75 38.30
C ALA A 222 -28.91 -7.63 37.58
N TRP A 223 -28.97 -7.68 36.24
CA TRP A 223 -28.01 -8.40 35.42
C TRP A 223 -26.57 -7.85 35.57
N LEU A 224 -26.39 -6.52 35.64
CA LEU A 224 -25.08 -5.91 35.87
C LEU A 224 -24.52 -6.24 37.26
N ALA A 225 -25.36 -6.31 38.29
CA ALA A 225 -24.93 -6.69 39.63
C ALA A 225 -24.41 -8.14 39.65
N GLU A 226 -25.14 -9.06 39.00
CA GLU A 226 -24.75 -10.47 38.89
C GLU A 226 -23.47 -10.64 38.03
N ALA A 227 -23.36 -9.92 36.92
CA ALA A 227 -22.16 -9.93 36.08
C ALA A 227 -20.92 -9.42 36.83
N LYS A 228 -21.08 -8.41 37.69
CA LYS A 228 -19.99 -7.87 38.52
C LYS A 228 -19.50 -8.89 39.56
N GLU A 229 -20.42 -9.65 40.17
CA GLU A 229 -20.06 -10.72 41.12
C GLU A 229 -19.30 -11.87 40.43
N ARG A 230 -19.73 -12.27 39.21
CA ARG A 230 -19.06 -13.31 38.42
C ARG A 230 -17.62 -12.91 38.04
N LEU A 231 -17.43 -11.68 37.57
CA LEU A 231 -16.10 -11.15 37.24
C LEU A 231 -15.20 -11.06 38.49
N ALA A 232 -15.75 -10.66 39.63
CA ALA A 232 -14.97 -10.58 40.88
C ALA A 232 -14.47 -11.95 41.35
N ALA A 233 -15.23 -13.02 41.09
CA ALA A 233 -14.86 -14.40 41.41
C ALA A 233 -13.76 -14.96 40.50
N GLU A 234 -13.76 -14.64 39.19
CA GLU A 234 -12.72 -15.08 38.24
C GLU A 234 -11.36 -14.39 38.45
N VAL A 235 -11.34 -13.16 38.98
CA VAL A 235 -10.08 -12.40 39.21
C VAL A 235 -9.34 -12.88 40.48
N HIS A 236 -10.00 -13.62 41.37
CA HIS A 236 -9.41 -14.13 42.62
C HIS A 236 -9.13 -15.65 42.61
N SER A 237 -9.29 -16.33 41.47
CA SER A 237 -8.90 -17.73 41.25
C SER A 237 -7.63 -17.85 40.44
#